data_AF-A0A2N2SUW8-F1
#
_entry.id   AF-A0A2N2SUW8-F1
#
_cell.length_a   1.000
_cell.length_b   1.000
_cell.length_c   1.000
_cell.angle_alpha   90.00
_cell.angle_beta   90.00
_cell.angle_gamma   90.00
#
_symmetry.space_group_name_H-M   'P 1'
#
loop_
_entity.id
_entity.type
_entity.pdbx_description
1 polymer ?
#
loop_
_entity_poly.entity_id
_entity_poly.type
_entity_poly.pdbx_seq_one_letter_code
_entity_poly.pdbx_strand_id
1 'polypeptide(L)'
;LQTPLPDYHLALWHGINPALVMSLIALAGGTLIYLVRRPLFAWHERGLGRLDARVVFTALQNGLFALARSITRLIDTGSLQRQVLFLLAAALVLGVAPWLGGGTPLAGSREGLPLDAVSLLAASTLIVATLATVWLHRQRFIALVMIGVVGLVVALAFVKFSAPDLALTQLSIEVVTIVLLLLALYFLPQHAAPEQDRARVWRDGVIALLAGGGTAALAWAVLTRPYDTIAGYFLANSVPGGGGSNVVNVILVDFRGYDTLGEITVLALAGLGIVAMLQGLSLGAPSRDAAGRPWDADAHPAIMATLTRILLPLALLVAVFILLRGHNQPGGGFIAGLITAVALIVQ
;
A
#
# COMPACT_ATOMS: atom_id res chain seq x y z
N LEU A 1 -33.43 60.09 -32.58
CA LEU A 1 -33.81 60.22 -34.01
C LEU A 1 -35.24 60.77 -34.02
N GLN A 2 -35.56 62.08 -33.98
CA GLN A 2 -35.00 63.27 -34.61
C GLN A 2 -35.20 64.50 -33.70
N THR A 3 -34.41 64.66 -32.64
CA THR A 3 -34.30 65.98 -31.99
C THR A 3 -33.42 66.87 -32.85
N PRO A 4 -33.70 68.17 -32.97
CA PRO A 4 -32.77 69.09 -33.65
C PRO A 4 -31.37 68.91 -33.03
N LEU A 5 -30.35 68.88 -33.90
CA LEU A 5 -28.95 68.81 -33.45
C LEU A 5 -28.73 69.95 -32.44
N PRO A 6 -28.14 69.68 -31.26
CA PRO A 6 -27.83 70.76 -30.32
C PRO A 6 -26.99 71.81 -31.05
N ASP A 7 -27.37 73.08 -30.92
CA ASP A 7 -26.65 74.19 -31.55
C ASP A 7 -25.18 74.14 -31.12
N TYR A 8 -24.32 73.72 -32.06
CA TYR A 8 -22.88 73.58 -31.86
C TYR A 8 -22.19 74.70 -32.63
N HIS A 9 -21.64 75.66 -31.89
CA HIS A 9 -20.87 76.75 -32.45
C HIS A 9 -19.37 76.45 -32.29
N LEU A 10 -18.68 76.20 -33.42
CA LEU A 10 -17.22 76.16 -33.45
C LEU A 10 -16.68 77.58 -33.28
N ALA A 11 -16.37 77.93 -32.03
CA ALA A 11 -15.68 79.17 -31.73
C ALA A 11 -14.18 78.88 -31.54
N LEU A 12 -13.30 79.67 -32.17
CA LEU A 12 -11.86 79.64 -31.84
C LEU A 12 -11.61 80.07 -30.38
N TRP A 13 -12.54 80.83 -29.80
CA TRP A 13 -12.50 81.30 -28.43
C TRP A 13 -13.88 81.18 -27.78
N HIS A 14 -13.99 80.33 -26.76
CA HIS A 14 -15.25 80.04 -26.07
C HIS A 14 -15.49 80.94 -24.84
N GLY A 15 -14.69 82.01 -24.68
CA GLY A 15 -14.72 82.88 -23.52
C GLY A 15 -14.18 82.22 -22.24
N ILE A 16 -14.27 82.95 -21.12
CA ILE A 16 -13.94 82.40 -19.81
C ILE A 16 -15.09 81.50 -19.38
N ASN A 17 -14.93 80.20 -19.59
CA ASN A 17 -15.89 79.18 -19.22
C ASN A 17 -15.31 78.24 -18.13
N PRO A 18 -16.14 77.42 -17.46
CA PRO A 18 -15.66 76.51 -16.42
C PRO A 18 -14.56 75.56 -16.90
N ALA A 19 -14.60 75.12 -18.16
CA ALA A 19 -13.59 74.24 -18.73
C ALA A 19 -12.21 74.93 -18.87
N LEU A 20 -12.19 76.19 -19.31
CA LEU A 20 -10.98 77.01 -19.40
C LEU A 20 -10.42 77.28 -17.99
N VAL A 21 -11.28 77.59 -17.03
CA VAL A 21 -10.88 77.79 -15.63
C VAL A 21 -10.29 76.50 -15.04
N MET A 22 -10.91 75.35 -15.25
CA MET A 22 -10.36 74.06 -14.80
C MET A 22 -9.03 73.72 -15.47
N SER A 23 -8.86 74.08 -16.75
CA SER A 23 -7.60 73.89 -17.48
C SER A 23 -6.49 74.78 -16.94
N LEU A 24 -6.80 76.05 -16.63
CA LEU A 24 -5.86 76.98 -15.98
C LEU A 24 -5.49 76.51 -14.57
N ILE A 25 -6.46 76.00 -13.79
CA ILE A 25 -6.19 75.41 -12.47
C ILE A 25 -5.31 74.17 -12.60
N ALA A 26 -5.57 73.28 -13.55
CA ALA A 26 -4.76 72.10 -13.80
C ALA A 26 -3.34 72.47 -14.23
N LEU A 27 -3.18 73.49 -15.09
CA LEU A 27 -1.87 73.98 -15.54
C LEU A 27 -1.10 74.63 -14.40
N ALA A 28 -1.73 75.52 -13.62
CA ALA A 28 -1.12 76.18 -12.47
C ALA A 28 -0.76 75.15 -11.39
N GLY A 29 -1.66 74.21 -11.10
CA GLY A 29 -1.44 73.11 -10.15
C GLY A 29 -0.32 72.17 -10.60
N GLY A 30 -0.31 71.75 -11.86
CA GLY A 30 0.76 70.95 -12.44
C GLY A 30 2.12 71.66 -12.42
N THR A 31 2.14 72.96 -12.70
CA THR A 31 3.36 73.79 -12.61
C THR A 31 3.86 73.86 -11.16
N LEU A 32 2.97 74.08 -10.19
CA LEU A 32 3.32 74.10 -8.77
C LEU A 32 3.87 72.75 -8.30
N ILE A 33 3.24 71.64 -8.69
CA ILE A 33 3.71 70.28 -8.41
C ILE A 33 5.10 70.05 -9.03
N TYR A 34 5.34 70.52 -10.25
CA TYR A 34 6.64 70.39 -10.91
C TYR A 34 7.73 71.19 -10.19
N LEU A 35 7.42 72.40 -9.71
CA LEU A 35 8.36 73.23 -8.95
C LEU A 35 8.73 72.57 -7.60
N VAL A 36 7.76 71.91 -6.95
CA VAL A 36 7.93 71.23 -5.65
C VAL A 36 8.21 69.72 -5.80
N ARG A 37 8.60 69.25 -7.00
CA ARG A 37 8.73 67.82 -7.30
C ARG A 37 9.75 67.06 -6.44
N ARG A 38 10.83 67.72 -6.00
CA ARG A 38 11.90 67.06 -5.21
C ARG A 38 11.41 66.55 -3.85
N PRO A 39 10.80 67.37 -2.97
CA PRO A 39 10.23 66.87 -1.71
C PRO A 39 9.01 65.95 -1.95
N LEU A 40 8.23 66.17 -3.01
CA LEU A 40 7.10 65.30 -3.36
C LEU A 40 7.53 63.88 -3.75
N PHE A 41 8.58 63.74 -4.57
CA PHE A 41 9.14 62.43 -4.91
C PHE A 41 9.82 61.76 -3.72
N ALA A 42 10.54 62.51 -2.88
CA ALA A 42 11.10 61.96 -1.65
C ALA A 42 10.02 61.45 -0.68
N TRP A 43 8.86 62.13 -0.61
CA TRP A 43 7.71 61.67 0.17
C TRP A 43 7.04 60.44 -0.48
N HIS A 44 6.86 60.46 -1.81
CA HIS A 44 6.32 59.33 -2.55
C HIS A 44 7.19 58.08 -2.39
N GLU A 45 8.50 58.16 -2.59
CA GLU A 45 9.43 57.03 -2.45
C GLU A 45 9.46 56.46 -1.02
N ARG A 46 9.32 57.31 0.01
CA ARG A 46 9.28 56.86 1.41
C ARG A 46 7.95 56.20 1.81
N GLY A 47 6.84 56.65 1.25
CA GLY A 47 5.50 56.17 1.61
C GLY A 47 4.87 55.23 0.58
N LEU A 48 4.60 55.75 -0.61
CA LEU A 48 3.76 55.13 -1.64
C LEU A 48 4.54 54.29 -2.68
N GLY A 49 5.84 54.56 -2.88
CA GLY A 49 6.68 53.84 -3.84
C GLY A 49 6.89 52.36 -3.49
N ARG A 50 6.51 51.94 -2.27
CA ARG A 50 6.49 50.53 -1.84
C ARG A 50 5.21 49.79 -2.23
N LEU A 51 4.15 50.51 -2.61
CA LEU A 51 2.89 49.94 -3.07
C LEU A 51 2.93 49.70 -4.59
N ASP A 52 3.93 48.92 -5.02
CA ASP A 52 4.00 48.44 -6.40
C ASP A 52 3.18 47.13 -6.51
N ALA A 53 2.27 47.09 -7.49
CA ALA A 53 1.48 45.89 -7.79
C ALA A 53 2.38 44.66 -8.03
N ARG A 54 3.59 44.87 -8.56
CA ARG A 54 4.59 43.82 -8.75
C ARG A 54 5.07 43.21 -7.43
N VAL A 55 5.25 44.01 -6.38
CA VAL A 55 5.68 43.53 -5.06
C VAL A 55 4.58 42.67 -4.44
N VAL A 56 3.33 43.12 -4.52
CA VAL A 56 2.16 42.37 -4.02
C VAL A 56 2.00 41.05 -4.79
N PHE A 57 2.07 41.08 -6.11
CA PHE A 57 1.99 39.88 -6.95
C PHE A 57 3.09 38.86 -6.60
N THR A 58 4.33 39.33 -6.47
CA THR A 58 5.48 38.46 -6.13
C THR A 58 5.33 37.88 -4.73
N ALA A 59 4.86 38.67 -3.76
CA ALA A 59 4.60 38.19 -2.40
C ALA A 59 3.50 37.11 -2.36
N LEU A 60 2.41 37.30 -3.11
CA LEU A 60 1.35 36.30 -3.23
C LEU A 60 1.85 35.01 -3.88
N GLN A 61 2.63 35.12 -4.96
CA GLN A 61 3.21 33.97 -5.64
C GLN A 61 4.19 33.20 -4.74
N ASN A 62 5.06 33.90 -4.02
CA ASN A 62 5.95 33.30 -3.04
C ASN A 62 5.20 32.64 -1.88
N GLY A 63 4.12 33.28 -1.40
CA GLY A 63 3.23 32.72 -0.39
C GLY A 63 2.57 31.43 -0.86
N LEU A 64 2.09 31.41 -2.11
CA LEU A 64 1.52 30.20 -2.72
C LEU A 64 2.56 29.07 -2.82
N PHE A 65 3.78 29.36 -3.27
CA PHE A 65 4.84 28.35 -3.33
C PHE A 65 5.32 27.90 -1.95
N ALA A 66 5.31 28.77 -0.95
CA ALA A 66 5.60 28.38 0.43
C ALA A 66 4.50 27.46 0.98
N LEU A 67 3.23 27.79 0.76
CA LEU A 67 2.09 26.96 1.14
C LEU A 67 2.15 25.59 0.46
N ALA A 68 2.37 25.55 -0.85
CA ALA A 68 2.51 24.32 -1.61
C ALA A 68 3.62 23.44 -1.03
N ARG A 69 4.82 24.01 -0.79
CA ARG A 69 5.94 23.28 -0.17
C ARG A 69 5.61 22.78 1.24
N SER A 70 4.89 23.56 2.04
CA SER A 70 4.46 23.14 3.39
C SER A 70 3.49 21.97 3.33
N ILE A 71 2.52 21.99 2.41
CA ILE A 71 1.58 20.89 2.20
C ILE A 71 2.33 19.63 1.71
N THR A 72 3.22 19.77 0.72
CA THR A 72 4.02 18.65 0.23
C THR A 72 4.87 18.04 1.34
N ARG A 73 5.54 18.86 2.17
CA ARG A 73 6.34 18.37 3.30
C ARG A 73 5.51 17.75 4.42
N LEU A 74 4.23 18.07 4.53
CA LEU A 74 3.34 17.42 5.50
C LEU A 74 3.06 15.98 5.08
N ILE A 75 2.76 15.78 3.79
CA ILE A 75 2.27 14.53 3.22
C ILE A 75 3.42 13.63 2.75
N ASP A 76 4.31 14.17 1.92
CA ASP A 76 5.41 13.46 1.27
C ASP A 76 6.76 13.81 1.92
N THR A 77 7.05 13.14 3.03
CA THR A 77 8.35 13.24 3.70
C THR A 77 9.35 12.17 3.27
N GLY A 78 9.07 11.42 2.19
CA GLY A 78 9.89 10.26 1.81
C GLY A 78 9.94 9.14 2.86
N SER A 79 9.01 9.14 3.83
CA SER A 79 8.95 8.14 4.90
C SER A 79 7.78 7.19 4.64
N LEU A 80 8.10 5.93 4.33
CA LEU A 80 7.10 4.87 4.15
C LEU A 80 6.20 4.74 5.38
N GLN A 81 6.76 4.81 6.59
CA GLN A 81 5.99 4.74 7.84
C GLN A 81 4.91 5.82 7.93
N ARG A 82 5.24 7.07 7.54
CA ARG A 82 4.28 8.18 7.55
C ARG A 82 3.23 8.02 6.44
N GLN A 83 3.62 7.55 5.27
CA GLN A 83 2.68 7.28 4.17
C GLN A 83 1.69 6.16 4.54
N VAL A 84 2.18 5.07 5.15
CA VAL A 84 1.33 3.98 5.68
C VAL A 84 0.42 4.48 6.80
N LEU A 85 0.91 5.35 7.69
CA LEU A 85 0.08 5.99 8.72
C LEU A 85 -1.12 6.73 8.10
N PHE A 86 -0.88 7.57 7.08
CA PHE A 86 -1.97 8.29 6.41
C PHE A 86 -2.93 7.35 5.70
N LEU A 87 -2.42 6.29 5.06
CA LEU A 87 -3.24 5.27 4.42
C LEU A 87 -4.16 4.57 5.43
N LEU A 88 -3.61 4.09 6.55
CA LEU A 88 -4.37 3.42 7.60
C LEU A 88 -5.39 4.36 8.25
N ALA A 89 -5.01 5.62 8.51
CA ALA A 89 -5.92 6.62 9.05
C ALA A 89 -7.08 6.92 8.08
N ALA A 90 -6.79 7.08 6.79
CA ALA A 90 -7.81 7.28 5.76
C ALA A 90 -8.73 6.05 5.63
N ALA A 91 -8.17 4.85 5.62
CA ALA A 91 -8.93 3.60 5.58
C ALA A 91 -9.84 3.44 6.81
N LEU A 92 -9.38 3.83 8.00
CA LEU A 92 -10.19 3.86 9.21
C LEU A 92 -11.35 4.85 9.12
N VAL A 93 -11.08 6.08 8.67
CA VAL A 93 -12.12 7.12 8.51
C VAL A 93 -13.16 6.67 7.49
N LEU A 94 -12.74 6.20 6.32
CA LEU A 94 -13.64 5.71 5.28
C LEU A 94 -14.37 4.43 5.70
N GLY A 95 -13.68 3.56 6.44
CA GLY A 95 -14.25 2.34 7.00
C GLY A 95 -15.36 2.63 7.99
N VAL A 96 -15.27 3.69 8.81
CA VAL A 96 -16.33 4.05 9.77
C VAL A 96 -17.42 4.94 9.14
N ALA A 97 -17.13 5.60 8.02
CA ALA A 97 -18.03 6.57 7.39
C ALA A 97 -19.49 6.10 7.19
N PRO A 98 -19.78 4.84 6.76
CA PRO A 98 -21.16 4.37 6.60
C PRO A 98 -21.98 4.37 7.90
N TRP A 99 -21.32 4.28 9.05
CA TRP A 99 -21.94 4.25 10.38
C TRP A 99 -22.06 5.63 11.05
N LEU A 100 -21.40 6.66 10.52
CA LEU A 100 -21.45 8.01 11.10
C LEU A 100 -22.77 8.74 10.79
N GLY A 101 -23.51 8.30 9.76
CA GLY A 101 -24.78 8.91 9.34
C GLY A 101 -25.91 7.92 9.06
N GLY A 102 -25.66 6.61 9.18
CA GLY A 102 -26.64 5.56 8.94
C GLY A 102 -27.09 4.87 10.22
N GLY A 103 -28.37 4.52 10.32
CA GLY A 103 -28.91 3.66 11.39
C GLY A 103 -28.68 2.16 11.14
N THR A 104 -27.71 1.80 10.29
CA THR A 104 -27.46 0.41 9.92
C THR A 104 -26.72 -0.31 11.05
N PRO A 105 -27.28 -1.41 11.60
CA PRO A 105 -26.60 -2.17 12.63
C PRO A 105 -25.30 -2.76 12.11
N LEU A 106 -24.29 -2.87 12.97
CA LEU A 106 -22.99 -3.45 12.61
C LEU A 106 -23.17 -4.95 12.26
N ALA A 107 -23.88 -5.70 13.10
CA ALA A 107 -24.20 -7.11 12.87
C ALA A 107 -25.33 -7.27 11.85
N GLY A 108 -25.26 -8.32 11.03
CA GLY A 108 -26.38 -8.80 10.23
C GLY A 108 -27.24 -9.84 10.96
N SER A 109 -28.20 -10.43 10.25
CA SER A 109 -29.19 -11.38 10.78
C SER A 109 -28.78 -12.85 10.68
N ARG A 110 -27.62 -13.16 10.09
CA ARG A 110 -27.15 -14.54 9.91
C ARG A 110 -26.60 -15.07 11.23
N GLU A 111 -27.11 -16.21 11.67
CA GLU A 111 -26.60 -16.90 12.85
C GLU A 111 -25.17 -17.39 12.62
N GLY A 112 -24.35 -17.27 13.67
CA GLY A 112 -22.98 -17.78 13.67
C GLY A 112 -22.93 -19.30 13.76
N LEU A 113 -21.83 -19.88 13.30
CA LEU A 113 -21.55 -21.30 13.52
C LEU A 113 -21.24 -21.56 15.00
N PRO A 114 -21.60 -22.74 15.55
CA PRO A 114 -21.24 -23.10 16.91
C PRO A 114 -19.73 -23.15 17.09
N LEU A 115 -19.25 -22.70 18.25
CA LEU A 115 -17.83 -22.74 18.60
C LEU A 115 -17.44 -24.15 19.05
N ASP A 116 -16.63 -24.83 18.24
CA ASP A 116 -16.05 -26.13 18.57
C ASP A 116 -14.63 -25.99 19.16
N ALA A 117 -14.19 -27.04 19.87
CA ALA A 117 -12.88 -27.04 20.53
C ALA A 117 -11.70 -26.88 19.56
N VAL A 118 -11.81 -27.40 18.33
CA VAL A 118 -10.75 -27.27 17.31
C VAL A 118 -10.67 -25.83 16.80
N SER A 119 -11.81 -25.16 16.55
CA SER A 119 -11.84 -23.72 16.24
C SER A 119 -11.20 -22.90 17.34
N LEU A 120 -11.56 -23.18 18.59
CA LEU A 120 -11.05 -22.44 19.74
C LEU A 120 -9.54 -22.60 19.87
N LEU A 121 -9.03 -23.83 19.76
CA LEU A 121 -7.59 -24.12 19.82
C LEU A 121 -6.83 -23.46 18.67
N ALA A 122 -7.34 -23.55 17.44
CA ALA A 122 -6.73 -22.92 16.27
C ALA A 122 -6.70 -21.39 16.43
N ALA A 123 -7.82 -20.78 16.81
CA ALA A 123 -7.92 -19.34 17.03
C ALA A 123 -7.00 -18.86 18.16
N SER A 124 -6.98 -19.56 19.30
CA SER A 124 -6.09 -19.21 20.41
C SER A 124 -4.62 -19.34 20.02
N THR A 125 -4.25 -20.39 19.30
CA THR A 125 -2.88 -20.59 18.80
C THR A 125 -2.50 -19.48 17.83
N LEU A 126 -3.40 -19.10 16.91
CA LEU A 126 -3.18 -18.00 15.97
C LEU A 126 -2.95 -16.67 16.70
N ILE A 127 -3.79 -16.36 17.69
CA ILE A 127 -3.66 -15.14 18.51
C ILE A 127 -2.33 -15.13 19.25
N VAL A 128 -1.99 -16.22 19.94
CA VAL A 128 -0.74 -16.33 20.71
C VAL A 128 0.48 -16.23 19.77
N ALA A 129 0.50 -16.93 18.64
CA ALA A 129 1.59 -16.88 17.67
C ALA A 129 1.75 -15.49 17.04
N THR A 130 0.64 -14.81 16.75
CA THR A 130 0.66 -13.43 16.23
C THR A 130 1.23 -12.46 17.26
N LEU A 131 0.76 -12.53 18.51
CA LEU A 131 1.27 -11.70 19.61
C LEU A 131 2.75 -12.00 19.90
N ALA A 132 3.15 -13.27 19.87
CA ALA A 132 4.54 -13.68 20.02
C ALA A 132 5.42 -13.15 18.88
N THR A 133 4.95 -13.17 17.63
CA THR A 133 5.65 -12.58 16.48
C THR A 133 5.93 -11.09 16.70
N VAL A 134 4.92 -10.33 17.15
CA VAL A 134 5.06 -8.90 17.43
C VAL A 134 5.99 -8.65 18.63
N TRP A 135 5.85 -9.43 19.70
CA TRP A 135 6.67 -9.28 20.90
C TRP A 135 8.14 -9.62 20.65
N LEU A 136 8.40 -10.65 19.85
CA LEU A 136 9.72 -11.19 19.53
C LEU A 136 10.30 -10.64 18.22
N HIS A 137 9.69 -9.59 17.62
CA HIS A 137 10.10 -9.03 16.33
C HIS A 137 11.59 -8.66 16.23
N ARG A 138 12.24 -8.37 17.38
CA ARG A 138 13.67 -8.05 17.45
C ARG A 138 14.56 -9.26 17.20
N GLN A 139 14.08 -10.47 17.48
CA GLN A 139 14.76 -11.74 17.25
C GLN A 139 14.25 -12.32 15.93
N ARG A 140 14.83 -11.84 14.81
CA ARG A 140 14.25 -12.04 13.46
C ARG A 140 14.03 -13.52 13.10
N PHE A 141 14.94 -14.40 13.52
CA PHE A 141 14.80 -15.84 13.34
C PHE A 141 13.59 -16.41 14.09
N ILE A 142 13.43 -16.05 15.37
CA ILE A 142 12.31 -16.53 16.19
C ILE A 142 10.98 -15.95 15.68
N ALA A 143 10.95 -14.68 15.29
CA ALA A 143 9.79 -14.08 14.65
C ALA A 143 9.41 -14.82 13.36
N LEU A 144 10.38 -15.24 12.55
CA LEU A 144 10.13 -16.04 11.35
C LEU A 144 9.56 -17.43 11.68
N VAL A 145 10.06 -18.09 12.72
CA VAL A 145 9.49 -19.36 13.20
C VAL A 145 8.03 -19.16 13.64
N MET A 146 7.71 -18.07 14.35
CA MET A 146 6.35 -17.76 14.76
C MET A 146 5.42 -17.47 13.56
N ILE A 147 5.93 -16.82 12.50
CA ILE A 147 5.20 -16.65 11.23
C ILE A 147 4.88 -18.02 10.61
N GLY A 148 5.81 -18.97 10.64
CA GLY A 148 5.55 -20.35 10.21
C GLY A 148 4.44 -21.05 10.99
N VAL A 149 4.35 -20.81 12.30
CA VAL A 149 3.23 -21.31 13.13
C VAL A 149 1.91 -20.66 12.70
N VAL A 150 1.90 -19.36 12.42
CA VAL A 150 0.73 -18.65 11.87
C VAL A 150 0.30 -19.28 10.54
N GLY A 151 1.23 -19.46 9.60
CA GLY A 151 0.95 -20.09 8.30
C GLY A 151 0.40 -21.51 8.41
N LEU A 152 0.94 -22.32 9.32
CA LEU A 152 0.44 -23.67 9.60
C LEU A 152 -1.00 -23.65 10.12
N VAL A 153 -1.33 -22.76 11.07
CA VAL A 153 -2.68 -22.65 11.61
C VAL A 153 -3.66 -22.17 10.53
N VAL A 154 -3.25 -21.26 9.65
CA VAL A 154 -4.04 -20.82 8.49
C VAL A 154 -4.29 -21.98 7.52
N ALA A 155 -3.26 -22.79 7.21
CA ALA A 155 -3.42 -23.98 6.37
C ALA A 155 -4.40 -25.00 6.98
N LEU A 156 -4.32 -25.24 8.29
CA LEU A 156 -5.28 -26.09 9.01
C LEU A 156 -6.70 -25.51 8.99
N ALA A 157 -6.85 -24.19 9.04
CA ALA A 157 -8.14 -23.52 8.87
C ALA A 157 -8.70 -23.78 7.46
N PHE A 158 -7.89 -23.70 6.40
CA PHE A 158 -8.32 -24.06 5.04
C PHE A 158 -8.77 -25.52 4.93
N VAL A 159 -8.04 -26.46 5.54
CA VAL A 159 -8.47 -27.87 5.59
C VAL A 159 -9.83 -28.00 6.28
N LYS A 160 -10.01 -27.33 7.43
CA LYS A 160 -11.27 -27.33 8.18
C LYS A 160 -12.44 -26.80 7.36
N PHE A 161 -12.22 -25.76 6.57
CA PHE A 161 -13.24 -25.18 5.68
C PHE A 161 -13.32 -25.88 4.31
N SER A 162 -12.78 -27.11 4.20
CA SER A 162 -12.83 -27.93 2.98
C SER A 162 -12.21 -27.25 1.74
N ALA A 163 -11.14 -26.49 1.96
CA ALA A 163 -10.35 -25.83 0.92
C ALA A 163 -8.95 -26.47 0.82
N PRO A 164 -8.83 -27.75 0.38
CA PRO A 164 -7.55 -28.46 0.36
C PRO A 164 -6.52 -27.86 -0.60
N ASP A 165 -6.96 -27.30 -1.73
CA ASP A 165 -6.06 -26.61 -2.68
C ASP A 165 -5.40 -25.39 -2.03
N LEU A 166 -6.19 -24.59 -1.31
CA LEU A 166 -5.68 -23.43 -0.57
C LEU A 166 -4.74 -23.85 0.58
N ALA A 167 -5.01 -24.98 1.23
CA ALA A 167 -4.12 -25.49 2.26
C ALA A 167 -2.75 -25.91 1.68
N LEU A 168 -2.74 -26.60 0.54
CA LEU A 168 -1.51 -27.03 -0.13
C LEU A 168 -0.71 -25.85 -0.68
N THR A 169 -1.38 -24.85 -1.26
CA THR A 169 -0.72 -23.62 -1.71
C THR A 169 -0.15 -22.85 -0.53
N GLN A 170 -0.91 -22.68 0.56
CA GLN A 170 -0.46 -21.97 1.75
C GLN A 170 0.80 -22.61 2.32
N LEU A 171 0.82 -23.93 2.52
CA LEU A 171 2.00 -24.64 3.01
C LEU A 171 3.21 -24.47 2.09
N SER A 172 2.99 -24.53 0.78
CA SER A 172 4.07 -24.41 -0.20
C SER A 172 4.65 -22.99 -0.24
N ILE A 173 3.79 -21.96 -0.26
CA ILE A 173 4.18 -20.55 -0.21
C ILE A 173 4.89 -20.23 1.11
N GLU A 174 4.42 -20.78 2.22
CA GLU A 174 5.04 -20.59 3.54
C GLU A 174 6.48 -21.09 3.52
N VAL A 175 6.72 -22.30 3.01
CA VAL A 175 8.08 -22.86 2.89
C VAL A 175 8.96 -21.99 2.00
N VAL A 176 8.50 -21.62 0.80
CA VAL A 176 9.28 -20.74 -0.10
C VAL A 176 9.60 -19.42 0.57
N THR A 177 8.60 -18.77 1.18
CA THR A 177 8.74 -17.47 1.83
C THR A 177 9.71 -17.53 3.01
N ILE A 178 9.60 -18.55 3.86
CA ILE A 178 10.53 -18.76 4.97
C ILE A 178 11.95 -18.93 4.46
N VAL A 179 12.17 -19.74 3.41
CA VAL A 179 13.52 -19.95 2.87
C VAL A 179 14.10 -18.67 2.27
N LEU A 180 13.31 -17.93 1.49
CA LEU A 180 13.74 -16.64 0.93
C LEU A 180 14.02 -15.60 2.02
N LEU A 181 13.21 -15.56 3.08
CA LEU A 181 13.45 -14.69 4.23
C LEU A 181 14.67 -15.12 5.03
N LEU A 182 14.92 -16.42 5.22
CA LEU A 182 16.16 -16.92 5.84
C LEU A 182 17.40 -16.53 5.02
N LEU A 183 17.33 -16.65 3.69
CA LEU A 183 18.39 -16.21 2.79
C LEU A 183 18.64 -14.69 2.92
N ALA A 184 17.58 -13.88 2.98
CA ALA A 184 17.71 -12.45 3.19
C ALA A 184 18.28 -12.13 4.59
N LEU A 185 17.85 -12.86 5.62
CA LEU A 185 18.33 -12.70 7.00
C LEU A 185 19.80 -13.09 7.16
N TYR A 186 20.32 -14.00 6.34
CA TYR A 186 21.74 -14.33 6.32
C TYR A 186 22.62 -13.10 6.05
N PHE A 187 22.16 -12.17 5.19
CA PHE A 187 22.88 -10.94 4.85
C PHE A 187 22.57 -9.75 5.77
N LEU A 188 21.67 -9.92 6.74
CA LEU A 188 21.21 -8.83 7.60
C LEU A 188 21.55 -9.07 9.08
N PRO A 189 21.64 -8.00 9.91
CA PRO A 189 21.80 -8.16 11.35
C PRO A 189 20.65 -8.99 11.95
N GLN A 190 20.98 -9.98 12.80
CA GLN A 190 19.97 -10.85 13.41
C GLN A 190 19.08 -10.14 14.45
N HIS A 191 19.59 -9.05 15.03
CA HIS A 191 18.89 -8.24 16.02
C HIS A 191 18.59 -6.85 15.49
N ALA A 192 17.32 -6.43 15.58
CA ALA A 192 16.94 -5.07 15.25
C ALA A 192 17.40 -4.07 16.34
N ALA A 193 17.81 -2.88 15.91
CA ALA A 193 18.08 -1.76 16.80
C ALA A 193 16.84 -1.43 17.64
N PRO A 194 16.98 -1.09 18.94
CA PRO A 194 15.84 -0.74 19.77
C PRO A 194 15.19 0.56 19.29
N GLU A 195 13.85 0.57 19.23
CA GLU A 195 13.07 1.78 18.99
C GLU A 195 13.20 2.72 20.20
N GLN A 196 13.61 3.97 19.96
CA GLN A 196 13.95 4.90 21.04
C GLN A 196 12.73 5.74 21.50
N ASP A 197 11.71 5.88 20.66
CA ASP A 197 10.56 6.76 20.89
C ASP A 197 9.34 5.97 21.41
N ARG A 198 9.15 5.97 22.74
CA ARG A 198 8.01 5.29 23.38
C ARG A 198 6.64 5.86 22.96
N ALA A 199 6.56 7.15 22.67
CA ALA A 199 5.30 7.77 22.26
C ALA A 199 4.89 7.27 20.87
N ARG A 200 5.86 7.09 19.98
CA ARG A 200 5.65 6.46 18.67
C ARG A 200 5.17 5.03 18.77
N VAL A 201 5.80 4.20 19.60
CA VAL A 201 5.38 2.81 19.81
C VAL A 201 3.94 2.74 20.32
N TRP A 202 3.57 3.58 21.29
CA TRP A 202 2.20 3.65 21.79
C TRP A 202 1.21 4.09 20.72
N ARG A 203 1.52 5.16 19.97
CA ARG A 203 0.70 5.65 18.86
C ARG A 203 0.47 4.54 17.84
N ASP A 204 1.54 3.88 17.41
CA ASP A 204 1.48 2.84 16.38
C ASP A 204 0.73 1.60 16.90
N GLY A 205 0.86 1.26 18.19
CA GLY A 205 0.05 0.24 18.84
C GLY A 205 -1.45 0.57 18.85
N VAL A 206 -1.81 1.82 19.18
CA VAL A 206 -3.22 2.28 19.12
C VAL A 206 -3.76 2.21 17.70
N ILE A 207 -3.00 2.67 16.71
CA ILE A 207 -3.40 2.60 15.30
C ILE A 207 -3.57 1.15 14.85
N ALA A 208 -2.65 0.26 15.21
CA ALA A 208 -2.73 -1.15 14.87
C ALA A 208 -3.98 -1.82 15.48
N LEU A 209 -4.29 -1.52 16.75
CA LEU A 209 -5.50 -2.03 17.40
C LEU A 209 -6.79 -1.49 16.77
N LEU A 210 -6.82 -0.19 16.44
CA LEU A 210 -7.98 0.41 15.76
C LEU A 210 -8.15 -0.16 14.34
N ALA A 211 -7.06 -0.25 13.56
CA ALA A 211 -7.09 -0.78 12.20
C ALA A 211 -7.45 -2.27 12.17
N GLY A 212 -6.84 -3.08 13.04
CA GLY A 212 -7.13 -4.50 13.17
C GLY A 212 -8.54 -4.75 13.69
N GLY A 213 -8.94 -4.05 14.75
CA GLY A 213 -10.30 -4.14 15.32
C GLY A 213 -11.37 -3.65 14.34
N GLY A 214 -11.10 -2.56 13.62
CA GLY A 214 -11.97 -2.05 12.56
C GLY A 214 -12.12 -3.05 11.41
N THR A 215 -11.02 -3.62 10.92
CA THR A 215 -11.04 -4.66 9.88
C THR A 215 -11.80 -5.90 10.34
N ALA A 216 -11.59 -6.33 11.60
CA ALA A 216 -12.33 -7.45 12.18
C ALA A 216 -13.83 -7.14 12.29
N ALA A 217 -14.21 -5.93 12.70
CA ALA A 217 -15.60 -5.49 12.77
C ALA A 217 -16.25 -5.45 11.38
N LEU A 218 -15.55 -4.96 10.36
CA LEU A 218 -16.01 -4.96 8.96
C LEU A 218 -16.18 -6.38 8.43
N ALA A 219 -15.20 -7.26 8.64
CA ALA A 219 -15.27 -8.65 8.24
C ALA A 219 -16.45 -9.36 8.93
N TRP A 220 -16.62 -9.14 10.24
CA TRP A 220 -17.75 -9.67 10.99
C TRP A 220 -19.10 -9.14 10.49
N ALA A 221 -19.18 -7.85 10.16
CA ALA A 221 -20.36 -7.24 9.55
C ALA A 221 -20.72 -7.92 8.21
N VAL A 222 -19.74 -8.16 7.34
CA VAL A 222 -19.98 -8.85 6.06
C VAL A 222 -20.40 -10.31 6.28
N LEU A 223 -19.70 -11.05 7.15
CA LEU A 223 -19.93 -12.47 7.37
C LEU A 223 -21.27 -12.79 8.05
N THR A 224 -21.80 -11.86 8.85
CA THR A 224 -23.11 -11.99 9.54
C THR A 224 -24.30 -11.59 8.66
N ARG A 225 -24.09 -11.28 7.37
CA ARG A 225 -25.16 -10.95 6.44
C ARG A 225 -25.43 -12.10 5.46
N PRO A 226 -26.71 -12.33 5.08
CA PRO A 226 -27.03 -13.22 3.98
C PRO A 226 -26.54 -12.60 2.65
N TYR A 227 -26.13 -13.44 1.71
CA TYR A 227 -25.73 -13.05 0.37
C TYR A 227 -26.13 -14.13 -0.62
N ASP A 228 -26.47 -13.72 -1.84
CA ASP A 228 -26.70 -14.64 -2.95
C ASP A 228 -25.35 -15.07 -3.54
N THR A 229 -25.20 -16.37 -3.81
CA THR A 229 -23.95 -16.97 -4.27
C THR A 229 -24.07 -17.54 -5.67
N ILE A 230 -23.02 -17.38 -6.47
CA ILE A 230 -22.86 -18.02 -7.79
C ILE A 230 -22.27 -19.43 -7.71
N ALA A 231 -22.00 -19.95 -6.50
CA ALA A 231 -21.39 -21.27 -6.30
C ALA A 231 -22.22 -22.41 -6.94
N GLY A 232 -23.55 -22.30 -6.93
CA GLY A 232 -24.43 -23.31 -7.54
C GLY A 232 -24.19 -23.51 -9.04
N TYR A 233 -23.89 -22.44 -9.76
CA TYR A 233 -23.54 -22.51 -11.18
C TYR A 233 -22.26 -23.32 -11.40
N PHE A 234 -21.20 -23.04 -10.62
CA PHE A 234 -19.93 -23.74 -10.77
C PHE A 234 -20.04 -25.21 -10.38
N LEU A 235 -20.72 -25.53 -9.27
CA LEU A 235 -20.96 -26.91 -8.87
C LEU A 235 -21.69 -27.72 -9.94
N ALA A 236 -22.68 -27.12 -10.62
CA ALA A 236 -23.44 -27.78 -11.68
C ALA A 236 -22.66 -27.90 -13.00
N ASN A 237 -21.75 -26.96 -13.29
CA ASN A 237 -21.11 -26.86 -14.61
C ASN A 237 -19.63 -27.28 -14.65
N SER A 238 -18.95 -27.52 -13.52
CA SER A 238 -17.53 -27.89 -13.53
C SER A 238 -17.23 -29.16 -14.31
N VAL A 239 -18.05 -30.21 -14.17
CA VAL A 239 -17.87 -31.45 -14.94
C VAL A 239 -18.35 -31.30 -16.38
N PRO A 240 -19.61 -30.90 -16.67
CA PRO A 240 -20.09 -30.87 -18.06
C PRO A 240 -19.49 -29.74 -18.91
N GLY A 241 -19.10 -28.61 -18.29
CA GLY A 241 -18.53 -27.45 -18.99
C GLY A 241 -17.00 -27.39 -18.95
N GLY A 242 -16.38 -27.82 -17.85
CA GLY A 242 -14.92 -27.77 -17.66
C GLY A 242 -14.21 -29.13 -17.72
N GLY A 243 -14.93 -30.25 -17.64
CA GLY A 243 -14.35 -31.60 -17.76
C GLY A 243 -13.73 -32.17 -16.48
N GLY A 244 -13.82 -31.45 -15.35
CA GLY A 244 -13.09 -31.80 -14.12
C GLY A 244 -13.96 -31.81 -12.87
N SER A 245 -13.69 -32.75 -11.96
CA SER A 245 -14.37 -32.83 -10.67
C SER A 245 -13.77 -31.90 -9.60
N ASN A 246 -12.55 -31.38 -9.80
CA ASN A 246 -12.01 -30.35 -8.92
C ASN A 246 -12.55 -28.98 -9.32
N VAL A 247 -13.64 -28.57 -8.67
CA VAL A 247 -14.35 -27.31 -8.95
C VAL A 247 -13.44 -26.09 -8.84
N VAL A 248 -12.52 -26.07 -7.87
CA VAL A 248 -11.60 -24.94 -7.69
C VAL A 248 -10.64 -24.84 -8.87
N ASN A 249 -9.97 -25.93 -9.23
CA ASN A 249 -9.04 -25.93 -10.36
C ASN A 249 -9.76 -25.62 -11.68
N VAL A 250 -10.95 -26.18 -11.91
CA VAL A 250 -11.77 -25.87 -13.11
C VAL A 250 -12.18 -24.40 -13.14
N ILE A 251 -12.52 -23.78 -12.01
CA ILE A 251 -12.75 -22.33 -11.96
C ILE A 251 -11.49 -21.58 -12.39
N LEU A 252 -10.33 -21.93 -11.84
CA LEU A 252 -9.09 -21.23 -12.12
C LEU A 252 -8.65 -21.35 -13.58
N VAL A 253 -8.69 -22.54 -14.17
CA VAL A 253 -8.10 -22.77 -15.50
C VAL A 253 -9.11 -22.69 -16.65
N ASP A 254 -10.38 -23.00 -16.42
CA ASP A 254 -11.40 -23.04 -17.47
C ASP A 254 -12.35 -21.84 -17.41
N PHE A 255 -13.09 -21.66 -16.30
CA PHE A 255 -14.10 -20.60 -16.22
C PHE A 255 -13.50 -19.19 -16.05
N ARG A 256 -12.41 -19.09 -15.29
CA ARG A 256 -11.71 -17.84 -14.96
C ARG A 256 -10.23 -17.91 -15.32
N GLY A 257 -9.92 -18.61 -16.42
CA GLY A 257 -8.56 -18.77 -16.95
C GLY A 257 -7.80 -17.46 -17.18
N TYR A 258 -8.52 -16.37 -17.46
CA TYR A 258 -7.90 -15.05 -17.61
C TYR A 258 -7.28 -14.51 -16.32
N ASP A 259 -7.87 -14.80 -15.16
CA ASP A 259 -7.32 -14.36 -13.88
C ASP A 259 -6.01 -15.11 -13.59
N THR A 260 -5.99 -16.43 -13.85
CA THR A 260 -4.78 -17.24 -13.72
C THR A 260 -3.69 -16.86 -14.73
N LEU A 261 -4.05 -16.51 -15.97
CA LEU A 261 -3.10 -15.95 -16.94
C LEU A 261 -2.48 -14.63 -16.41
N GLY A 262 -3.30 -13.78 -15.80
CA GLY A 262 -2.86 -12.55 -15.15
C GLY A 262 -1.90 -12.82 -13.98
N GLU A 263 -2.24 -13.74 -13.09
CA GLU A 263 -1.39 -14.16 -11.97
C GLU A 263 -0.03 -14.70 -12.45
N ILE A 264 -0.01 -15.60 -13.43
CA ILE A 264 1.22 -16.15 -14.02
C ILE A 264 2.07 -15.03 -14.62
N THR A 265 1.44 -14.09 -15.32
CA THR A 265 2.13 -12.92 -15.91
C THR A 265 2.76 -12.05 -14.82
N VAL A 266 2.04 -11.77 -13.73
CA VAL A 266 2.56 -11.00 -12.59
C VAL A 266 3.75 -11.72 -11.94
N LEU A 267 3.66 -13.04 -11.74
CA LEU A 267 4.76 -13.83 -11.18
C LEU A 267 5.99 -13.86 -12.10
N ALA A 268 5.79 -13.99 -13.41
CA ALA A 268 6.86 -13.92 -14.39
C ALA A 268 7.55 -12.55 -14.38
N LEU A 269 6.77 -11.46 -14.37
CA LEU A 269 7.29 -10.10 -14.29
C LEU A 269 8.01 -9.83 -12.96
N ALA A 270 7.49 -10.35 -11.83
CA ALA A 270 8.16 -10.26 -10.54
C ALA A 270 9.50 -11.00 -10.56
N GLY A 271 9.56 -12.20 -11.14
CA GLY A 271 10.79 -12.97 -11.32
C GLY A 271 11.83 -12.22 -12.19
N LEU A 272 11.40 -11.67 -13.32
CA LEU A 272 12.25 -10.84 -14.19
C LEU A 272 12.74 -9.58 -13.47
N GLY A 273 11.87 -8.93 -12.69
CA GLY A 273 12.22 -7.78 -11.88
C GLY A 273 13.25 -8.12 -10.80
N ILE A 274 13.10 -9.26 -10.13
CA ILE A 274 14.09 -9.76 -9.17
C ILE A 274 15.44 -9.98 -9.86
N VAL A 275 15.48 -10.66 -11.01
CA VAL A 275 16.72 -10.87 -11.77
C VAL A 275 17.37 -9.55 -12.16
N ALA A 276 16.58 -8.58 -12.66
CA ALA A 276 17.07 -7.26 -13.03
C ALA A 276 17.63 -6.47 -11.84
N MET A 277 16.99 -6.56 -10.67
CA MET A 277 17.45 -5.91 -9.43
C MET A 277 18.69 -6.58 -8.82
N LEU A 278 18.83 -7.89 -8.95
CA LEU A 278 19.97 -8.64 -8.43
C LEU A 278 21.19 -8.60 -9.36
N GLN A 279 21.03 -8.14 -10.61
CA GLN A 279 22.11 -8.08 -11.56
C GLN A 279 23.22 -7.13 -11.08
N GLY A 280 24.41 -7.69 -10.81
CA GLY A 280 25.56 -6.93 -10.30
C GLY A 280 25.50 -6.63 -8.79
N LEU A 281 24.53 -7.19 -8.06
CA LEU A 281 24.47 -7.07 -6.61
C LEU A 281 25.56 -7.94 -5.96
N SER A 282 26.46 -7.31 -5.21
CA SER A 282 27.42 -7.99 -4.35
C SER A 282 27.05 -7.73 -2.90
N LEU A 283 26.67 -8.79 -2.18
CA LEU A 283 26.38 -8.74 -0.76
C LEU A 283 27.57 -9.33 0.02
N GLY A 284 28.06 -8.58 1.01
CA GLY A 284 29.08 -9.09 1.91
C GLY A 284 28.49 -10.14 2.84
N ALA A 285 28.85 -11.41 2.65
CA ALA A 285 28.48 -12.49 3.55
C ALA A 285 29.16 -12.32 4.92
N PRO A 286 28.45 -12.47 6.05
CA PRO A 286 29.08 -12.41 7.36
C PRO A 286 30.03 -13.61 7.54
N SER A 287 31.24 -13.36 8.03
CA SER A 287 32.25 -14.41 8.27
C SER A 287 32.03 -15.18 9.58
N ARG A 288 31.13 -14.69 10.44
CA ARG A 288 30.83 -15.26 11.76
C ARG A 288 29.33 -15.27 12.02
N ASP A 289 28.90 -16.19 12.88
CA ASP A 289 27.53 -16.26 13.37
C ASP A 289 27.27 -15.24 14.49
N ALA A 290 26.04 -15.22 15.02
CA ALA A 290 25.64 -14.30 16.10
C ALA A 290 26.39 -14.49 17.42
N ALA A 291 27.06 -15.63 17.63
CA ALA A 291 27.90 -15.90 18.80
C ALA A 291 29.39 -15.67 18.52
N GLY A 292 29.75 -15.17 17.33
CA GLY A 292 31.13 -14.92 16.92
C GLY A 292 31.88 -16.16 16.45
N ARG A 293 31.22 -17.31 16.29
CA ARG A 293 31.86 -18.51 15.74
C ARG A 293 32.02 -18.36 14.23
N PRO A 294 33.14 -18.79 13.63
CA PRO A 294 33.28 -18.78 12.18
C PRO A 294 32.25 -19.71 11.55
N TRP A 295 31.71 -19.33 10.40
CA TRP A 295 30.94 -20.26 9.58
C TRP A 295 31.84 -21.36 9.03
N ASP A 296 31.28 -22.55 8.83
CA ASP A 296 31.98 -23.63 8.14
C ASP A 296 32.28 -23.21 6.69
N ALA A 297 33.46 -23.58 6.19
CA ALA A 297 33.86 -23.30 4.82
C ALA A 297 33.28 -24.32 3.83
N ASP A 298 32.79 -25.47 4.31
CA ASP A 298 32.16 -26.48 3.48
C ASP A 298 30.78 -26.02 3.00
N ALA A 299 30.72 -25.62 1.73
CA ALA A 299 29.49 -25.24 1.07
C ALA A 299 28.55 -26.44 0.82
N HIS A 300 29.05 -27.68 0.85
CA HIS A 300 28.27 -28.88 0.54
C HIS A 300 28.45 -29.98 1.60
N PRO A 301 27.98 -29.76 2.85
CA PRO A 301 28.09 -30.75 3.91
C PRO A 301 27.53 -32.11 3.46
N ALA A 302 28.29 -33.19 3.67
CA ALA A 302 27.98 -34.51 3.13
C ALA A 302 26.57 -35.01 3.50
N ILE A 303 26.10 -34.71 4.72
CA ILE A 303 24.75 -35.06 5.18
C ILE A 303 23.68 -34.35 4.34
N MET A 304 23.83 -33.04 4.13
CA MET A 304 22.88 -32.26 3.33
C MET A 304 22.92 -32.73 1.88
N ALA A 305 24.10 -32.82 1.27
CA ALA A 305 24.27 -33.25 -0.12
C ALA A 305 23.70 -34.65 -0.41
N THR A 306 23.78 -35.57 0.56
CA THR A 306 23.21 -36.92 0.44
C THR A 306 21.68 -36.88 0.50
N LEU A 307 21.10 -36.10 1.42
CA LEU A 307 19.66 -35.96 1.56
C LEU A 307 19.04 -35.23 0.37
N THR A 308 19.64 -34.12 -0.07
CA THR A 308 19.10 -33.29 -1.16
C THR A 308 19.10 -34.04 -2.50
N ARG A 309 20.11 -34.89 -2.78
CA ARG A 309 20.16 -35.73 -3.99
C ARG A 309 18.96 -36.67 -4.14
N ILE A 310 18.42 -37.18 -3.03
CA ILE A 310 17.24 -38.06 -3.05
C ILE A 310 15.96 -37.23 -3.10
N LEU A 311 15.95 -36.07 -2.43
CA LEU A 311 14.77 -35.20 -2.37
C LEU A 311 14.40 -34.60 -3.72
N LEU A 312 15.37 -34.22 -4.58
CA LEU A 312 15.08 -33.60 -5.88
C LEU A 312 14.19 -34.48 -6.79
N PRO A 313 14.60 -35.71 -7.19
CA PRO A 313 13.79 -36.52 -8.08
C PRO A 313 12.45 -36.90 -7.46
N LEU A 314 12.40 -37.10 -6.13
CA LEU A 314 11.15 -37.37 -5.43
C LEU A 314 10.20 -36.17 -5.47
N ALA A 315 10.69 -34.96 -5.19
CA ALA A 315 9.89 -33.74 -5.22
C ALA A 315 9.41 -33.41 -6.64
N LEU A 316 10.25 -33.61 -7.66
CA LEU A 316 9.85 -33.46 -9.07
C LEU A 316 8.78 -34.49 -9.47
N LEU A 317 8.91 -35.74 -9.03
CA LEU A 317 7.88 -36.76 -9.24
C LEU A 317 6.55 -36.35 -8.60
N VAL A 318 6.59 -35.86 -7.34
CA VAL A 318 5.40 -35.36 -6.64
C VAL A 318 4.80 -34.14 -7.35
N ALA A 319 5.63 -33.22 -7.84
CA ALA A 319 5.17 -32.05 -8.59
C ALA A 319 4.44 -32.45 -9.87
N VAL A 320 5.01 -33.36 -10.67
CA VAL A 320 4.37 -33.89 -11.88
C VAL A 320 3.07 -34.63 -11.52
N PHE A 321 3.05 -35.43 -10.46
CA PHE A 321 1.85 -36.11 -9.99
C PHE A 321 0.72 -35.12 -9.61
N ILE A 322 1.06 -34.06 -8.86
CA ILE A 322 0.10 -33.02 -8.45
C ILE A 322 -0.40 -32.21 -9.65
N LEU A 323 0.47 -31.95 -10.63
CA LEU A 323 0.09 -31.29 -11.88
C LEU A 323 -0.95 -32.13 -12.64
N LEU A 324 -0.68 -33.42 -12.84
CA LEU A 324 -1.53 -34.30 -13.66
C LEU A 324 -2.88 -34.60 -13.03
N ARG A 325 -2.96 -34.69 -11.69
CA ARG A 325 -4.23 -35.01 -11.00
C ARG A 325 -5.12 -33.79 -10.73
N GLY A 326 -4.59 -32.57 -10.87
CA GLY A 326 -5.20 -31.32 -10.40
C GLY A 326 -6.59 -31.03 -10.95
N HIS A 327 -6.92 -31.55 -12.14
CA HIS A 327 -8.22 -31.36 -12.76
C HIS A 327 -9.35 -32.11 -12.04
N ASN A 328 -9.03 -33.19 -11.31
CA ASN A 328 -10.02 -34.05 -10.66
C ASN A 328 -9.87 -34.14 -9.15
N GLN A 329 -8.69 -33.84 -8.62
CA GLN A 329 -8.35 -33.96 -7.20
C GLN A 329 -7.54 -32.75 -6.75
N PRO A 330 -7.38 -32.53 -5.43
CA PRO A 330 -6.60 -31.39 -4.95
C PRO A 330 -5.19 -31.36 -5.52
N GLY A 331 -4.78 -30.21 -6.03
CA GLY A 331 -3.57 -30.03 -6.82
C GLY A 331 -3.71 -28.95 -7.89
N GLY A 332 -2.91 -29.07 -8.95
CA GLY A 332 -2.89 -28.14 -10.07
C GLY A 332 -1.50 -27.56 -10.36
N GLY A 333 -1.43 -26.75 -11.41
CA GLY A 333 -0.16 -26.25 -11.95
C GLY A 333 0.60 -25.32 -11.00
N PHE A 334 -0.11 -24.48 -10.25
CA PHE A 334 0.52 -23.54 -9.33
C PHE A 334 1.23 -24.25 -8.16
N ILE A 335 0.57 -25.22 -7.52
CA ILE A 335 1.17 -26.02 -6.43
C ILE A 335 2.37 -26.81 -6.96
N ALA A 336 2.23 -27.46 -8.12
CA ALA A 336 3.32 -28.19 -8.75
C ALA A 336 4.54 -27.28 -9.03
N GLY A 337 4.31 -26.06 -9.50
CA GLY A 337 5.34 -25.04 -9.70
C GLY A 337 6.05 -24.66 -8.39
N LEU A 338 5.30 -24.45 -7.30
CA LEU A 338 5.88 -24.14 -6.00
C LEU A 338 6.71 -25.30 -5.43
N ILE A 339 6.22 -26.54 -5.54
CA ILE A 339 6.98 -27.73 -5.10
C ILE A 339 8.29 -27.84 -5.89
N THR A 340 8.24 -27.58 -7.20
CA THR A 340 9.43 -27.55 -8.05
C THR A 340 10.40 -26.45 -7.60
N ALA A 341 9.91 -25.25 -7.30
CA ALA A 341 10.73 -24.15 -6.81
C ALA A 341 11.39 -24.49 -5.46
N VAL A 342 10.64 -25.05 -4.50
CA VAL A 342 11.19 -25.51 -3.21
C VAL A 342 12.28 -26.56 -3.44
N ALA A 343 12.03 -27.52 -4.32
CA ALA A 343 13.00 -28.57 -4.62
C ALA A 343 14.31 -28.01 -5.19
N LEU A 344 14.22 -27.00 -6.06
CA LEU A 344 15.38 -26.31 -6.65
C LEU A 344 16.13 -25.45 -5.62
N ILE A 345 15.43 -24.78 -4.72
CA ILE A 345 16.05 -23.94 -3.68
C ILE A 345 16.79 -24.80 -2.63
N VAL A 346 16.32 -26.02 -2.39
CA VAL A 346 16.94 -26.96 -1.43
C VAL A 346 18.22 -27.61 -2.00
N GLN A 347 18.45 -27.58 -3.31
CA GLN A 347 19.71 -28.03 -3.93
C GLN A 347 20.81 -26.98 -3.81
#